data_AF-A0A3M1NLU3-F1
#
_entry.id   AF-A0A3M1NLU3-F1
#
_cell.length_a   1.000
_cell.length_b   1.000
_cell.length_c   1.000
_cell.angle_alpha   90.00
_cell.angle_beta   90.00
_cell.angle_gamma   90.00
#
_symmetry.space_group_name_H-M   'P 1'
#
loop_
_entity.id
_entity.type
_entity.pdbx_description
1 polymer ?
#
loop_
_entity_poly.entity_id
_entity_poly.type
_entity_poly.pdbx_seq_one_letter_code
_entity_poly.pdbx_strand_id
1 'polypeptide(L)'
;MKLSPFLVIATLAFLAAAGCAGDNVPVRATVTVAEAMAADTVGYARATAVRPFVFPEDHGPHPDFKSEWWYLTGNLAAADGRRFGYELTIFRFALAPPDGTVRASAWATRQLYMGHFAVTDVAGRRFFPFER
;
A
#
# COMPACT_ATOMS: atom_id res chain seq x y z
N MET A 1 56.40 -18.27 5.06
CA MET A 1 55.54 -17.91 6.21
C MET A 1 54.36 -18.88 6.26
N LYS A 2 54.33 -19.80 7.24
CA LYS A 2 53.20 -20.73 7.41
C LYS A 2 52.12 -20.02 8.23
N LEU A 3 50.95 -19.75 7.63
CA LEU A 3 49.82 -19.21 8.38
C LEU A 3 49.41 -20.21 9.46
N SER A 4 49.28 -19.74 10.70
CA SER A 4 48.83 -20.55 11.83
C SER A 4 47.37 -20.97 11.61
N PRO A 5 47.02 -22.26 11.76
CA PRO A 5 45.64 -22.73 11.64
C PRO A 5 44.70 -22.05 12.64
N PHE A 6 45.22 -21.58 13.78
CA PHE A 6 44.47 -20.79 14.75
C PHE A 6 44.03 -19.42 14.20
N LEU A 7 44.84 -18.78 13.36
CA LEU A 7 44.51 -17.48 12.76
C LEU A 7 43.40 -17.63 11.70
N VAL A 8 43.43 -18.72 10.94
CA VAL A 8 42.41 -19.05 9.94
C VAL A 8 41.07 -19.37 10.60
N ILE A 9 41.08 -20.17 11.67
CA ILE A 9 39.87 -20.50 12.43
C ILE A 9 39.29 -19.26 13.11
N ALA A 10 40.12 -18.39 13.70
CA ALA A 10 39.66 -17.15 14.32
C ALA A 10 39.03 -16.19 13.30
N THR A 11 39.59 -16.12 12.08
CA THR A 11 39.07 -15.26 11.01
C THR A 11 37.76 -15.80 10.43
N LEU A 12 37.66 -17.12 10.25
CA LEU A 12 36.41 -17.78 9.84
C LEU A 12 35.29 -17.63 10.90
N ALA A 13 35.63 -17.74 12.18
CA ALA A 13 34.69 -17.52 13.28
C ALA A 13 34.21 -16.06 13.34
N PHE A 14 35.11 -15.09 13.07
CA PHE A 14 34.76 -13.67 13.03
C PHE A 14 33.88 -13.31 11.84
N LEU A 15 34.15 -13.87 10.64
CA LEU A 15 33.27 -13.72 9.48
C LEU A 15 31.89 -14.35 9.69
N ALA A 16 31.83 -15.52 10.34
CA ALA A 16 30.56 -16.18 10.67
C ALA A 16 29.74 -15.37 11.70
N ALA A 17 30.39 -14.75 12.68
CA ALA A 17 29.73 -13.89 13.67
C ALA A 17 29.23 -12.57 13.06
N ALA A 18 29.99 -11.98 12.13
CA ALA A 18 29.59 -10.75 11.43
C ALA A 18 28.45 -10.95 10.43
N GLY A 19 28.28 -12.17 9.88
CA GLY A 19 27.22 -12.49 8.92
C GLY A 19 25.83 -12.72 9.52
N CYS A 20 25.71 -12.81 10.85
CA CYS A 20 24.44 -13.09 11.54
C CYS A 20 23.74 -11.83 12.09
N ALA A 21 24.28 -10.64 11.83
CA ALA A 21 23.57 -9.39 12.08
C ALA A 21 22.49 -9.20 11.01
N GLY A 22 21.44 -10.02 11.08
CA GLY A 22 20.21 -9.74 10.33
C GLY A 22 19.71 -8.37 10.77
N ASP A 23 19.49 -7.48 9.81
CA ASP A 23 18.91 -6.17 10.08
C ASP A 23 17.60 -6.38 10.85
N ASN A 24 17.59 -6.00 12.13
CA ASN A 24 16.39 -5.94 12.94
C ASN A 24 15.55 -4.75 12.46
N VAL A 25 14.97 -4.87 11.26
CA VAL A 25 14.01 -3.89 10.77
C VAL A 25 12.78 -4.02 11.68
N PRO A 26 12.46 -3.01 12.49
CA PRO A 26 11.30 -3.09 13.36
C PRO A 26 10.06 -3.28 12.50
N VAL A 27 9.26 -4.30 12.81
CA VAL A 27 8.00 -4.54 12.13
C VAL A 27 7.09 -3.34 12.40
N ARG A 28 6.75 -2.60 11.34
CA ARG A 28 5.79 -1.50 11.40
C ARG A 28 4.42 -2.01 10.97
N ALA A 29 3.39 -1.63 11.74
CA ALA A 29 1.99 -1.91 11.43
C ALA A 29 1.30 -0.74 10.68
N THR A 30 2.09 0.21 10.16
CA THR A 30 1.61 1.37 9.42
C THR A 30 2.27 1.40 8.05
N VAL A 31 1.49 1.81 7.05
CA VAL A 31 1.96 2.01 5.67
C VAL A 31 1.36 3.32 5.17
N THR A 32 2.16 4.13 4.49
CA THR A 32 1.66 5.31 3.77
C THR A 32 1.17 4.90 2.38
N VAL A 33 0.29 5.72 1.79
CA VAL A 33 -0.14 5.54 0.39
C VAL A 33 1.07 5.48 -0.55
N ALA A 34 2.04 6.38 -0.37
CA ALA A 34 3.23 6.44 -1.21
C ALA A 34 4.04 5.15 -1.15
N GLU A 35 4.26 4.58 0.04
CA GLU A 35 4.94 3.30 0.22
C GLU A 35 4.17 2.15 -0.44
N ALA A 36 2.84 2.11 -0.26
CA ALA A 36 2.00 1.09 -0.85
C ALA A 36 1.98 1.15 -2.39
N MET A 37 2.04 2.36 -2.96
CA MET A 37 2.10 2.61 -4.41
C MET A 37 3.46 2.26 -5.02
N ALA A 38 4.56 2.39 -4.26
CA ALA A 38 5.92 2.26 -4.77
C ALA A 38 6.40 0.80 -4.97
N ALA A 39 5.66 -0.19 -4.45
CA ALA A 39 6.10 -1.58 -4.48
C ALA A 39 5.98 -2.21 -5.88
N ASP A 40 6.81 -3.20 -6.21
CA ASP A 40 6.91 -3.78 -7.58
C ASP A 40 5.61 -4.38 -8.12
N THR A 41 5.47 -4.49 -9.45
CA THR A 41 4.25 -5.00 -10.10
C THR A 41 4.41 -6.40 -10.68
N VAL A 42 5.39 -7.18 -10.23
CA VAL A 42 5.64 -8.53 -10.76
C VAL A 42 4.44 -9.44 -10.45
N GLY A 43 3.93 -10.14 -11.46
CA GLY A 43 2.77 -11.02 -11.34
C GLY A 43 1.40 -10.33 -11.37
N TYR A 44 1.34 -8.99 -11.41
CA TYR A 44 0.08 -8.25 -11.56
C TYR A 44 -0.17 -7.87 -13.02
N ALA A 45 -1.45 -7.65 -13.36
CA ALA A 45 -1.82 -7.01 -14.63
C ALA A 45 -1.24 -5.60 -14.71
N ARG A 46 -0.90 -5.17 -15.95
CA ARG A 46 -0.32 -3.86 -16.24
C ARG A 46 -1.12 -3.18 -17.34
N ALA A 47 -1.43 -1.89 -17.16
CA ALA A 47 -2.14 -1.08 -18.14
C ALA A 47 -1.18 -0.56 -19.22
N THR A 48 -0.63 -1.46 -20.03
CA THR A 48 0.37 -1.13 -21.08
C THR A 48 -0.25 -0.81 -22.44
N ALA A 49 -1.55 -1.03 -22.60
CA ALA A 49 -2.28 -0.79 -23.83
C ALA A 49 -3.69 -0.25 -23.52
N VAL A 50 -4.27 0.43 -24.51
CA VAL A 50 -5.68 0.84 -24.47
C VAL A 50 -6.55 -0.41 -24.55
N ARG A 51 -7.58 -0.48 -23.70
CA ARG A 51 -8.64 -1.49 -23.78
C ARG A 51 -10.01 -0.81 -23.87
N PRO A 52 -11.00 -1.44 -24.52
CA PRO A 52 -12.38 -1.00 -24.36
C PRO A 52 -12.85 -1.25 -22.93
N PHE A 53 -13.63 -0.30 -22.39
CA PHE A 53 -14.36 -0.49 -21.15
C PHE A 53 -15.73 -1.09 -21.43
N VAL A 54 -16.13 -2.05 -20.59
CA VAL A 54 -17.39 -2.77 -20.64
C VAL A 54 -18.13 -2.48 -19.35
N PHE A 55 -19.24 -1.76 -19.46
CA PHE A 55 -20.06 -1.37 -18.33
C PHE A 55 -21.37 -2.18 -18.33
N PRO A 56 -21.88 -2.59 -17.15
CA PRO A 56 -21.50 -2.13 -15.81
C PRO A 56 -20.31 -2.84 -15.15
N GLU A 57 -19.71 -3.85 -15.78
CA GLU A 57 -18.68 -4.70 -15.18
C GLU A 57 -17.45 -3.90 -14.69
N ASP A 58 -16.98 -2.95 -15.50
CA ASP A 58 -15.84 -2.09 -15.18
C ASP A 58 -16.16 -0.97 -14.16
N HIS A 59 -17.38 -0.92 -13.60
CA HIS A 59 -17.62 -0.17 -12.36
C HIS A 59 -17.05 -0.89 -11.12
N GLY A 60 -16.88 -2.21 -11.20
CA GLY A 60 -16.40 -3.05 -10.12
C GLY A 60 -14.89 -2.94 -9.89
N PRO A 61 -14.38 -3.64 -8.87
CA PRO A 61 -12.94 -3.72 -8.62
C PRO A 61 -12.22 -4.56 -9.70
N HIS A 62 -10.99 -4.19 -9.99
CA HIS A 62 -10.06 -4.87 -10.90
C HIS A 62 -8.93 -5.58 -10.12
N PRO A 63 -9.18 -6.74 -9.49
CA PRO A 63 -8.27 -7.37 -8.53
C PRO A 63 -6.93 -7.85 -9.12
N ASP A 64 -6.83 -7.97 -10.44
CA ASP A 64 -5.59 -8.35 -11.13
C ASP A 64 -4.53 -7.26 -11.09
N PHE A 65 -4.95 -6.01 -10.87
CA PHE A 65 -4.06 -4.86 -10.73
C PHE A 65 -3.65 -4.67 -9.28
N LYS A 66 -2.37 -4.32 -9.08
CA LYS A 66 -1.80 -4.12 -7.75
C LYS A 66 -2.48 -2.99 -6.97
N SER A 67 -2.81 -1.90 -7.64
CA SER A 67 -3.41 -0.72 -7.03
C SER A 67 -4.66 -0.31 -7.78
N GLU A 68 -5.64 0.21 -7.05
CA GLU A 68 -6.84 0.83 -7.59
C GLU A 68 -7.35 1.89 -6.63
N TRP A 69 -8.03 2.90 -7.16
CA TRP A 69 -8.62 3.94 -6.34
C TRP A 69 -10.01 4.34 -6.84
N TRP A 70 -10.85 4.73 -5.90
CA TRP A 70 -12.08 5.46 -6.16
C TRP A 70 -11.92 6.84 -5.55
N TYR A 71 -12.03 7.88 -6.39
CA TYR A 71 -11.88 9.26 -5.95
C TYR A 71 -13.13 10.07 -6.29
N LEU A 72 -13.85 10.46 -5.24
CA LEU A 72 -15.08 11.23 -5.33
C LEU A 72 -14.83 12.62 -4.76
N THR A 73 -15.15 13.64 -5.53
CA THR A 73 -15.07 15.03 -5.08
C THR A 73 -16.35 15.75 -5.42
N GLY A 74 -16.71 16.74 -4.60
CA GLY A 74 -17.91 17.50 -4.87
C GLY A 74 -18.03 18.76 -4.02
N ASN A 75 -19.01 19.56 -4.39
CA ASN A 75 -19.38 20.79 -3.69
C ASN A 75 -20.81 20.66 -3.19
N LEU A 76 -21.04 21.04 -1.94
CA LEU A 76 -22.34 20.99 -1.26
C LEU A 76 -22.78 22.40 -0.89
N ALA A 77 -24.10 22.58 -0.83
CA ALA A 77 -24.73 23.76 -0.27
C ALA A 77 -25.73 23.29 0.81
N ALA A 78 -25.61 23.85 2.01
CA ALA A 78 -26.59 23.64 3.07
C ALA A 78 -27.84 24.49 2.84
N ALA A 79 -28.92 24.19 3.56
CA ALA A 79 -30.20 24.91 3.44
C ALA A 79 -30.08 26.41 3.80
N ASP A 80 -29.11 26.77 4.65
CA ASP A 80 -28.79 28.15 5.02
C ASP A 80 -27.85 28.86 4.02
N GLY A 81 -27.50 28.21 2.91
CA GLY A 81 -26.61 28.74 1.88
C GLY A 81 -25.12 28.52 2.14
N ARG A 82 -24.72 27.94 3.29
CA ARG A 82 -23.30 27.63 3.56
C ARG A 82 -22.75 26.64 2.54
N ARG A 83 -21.48 26.82 2.17
CA ARG A 83 -20.79 26.04 1.13
C ARG A 83 -19.75 25.13 1.74
N PHE A 84 -19.75 23.88 1.27
CA PHE A 84 -18.76 22.89 1.65
C PHE A 84 -18.15 22.24 0.42
N GLY A 85 -16.88 21.88 0.49
CA GLY A 85 -16.26 20.90 -0.40
C GLY A 85 -16.17 19.56 0.33
N TYR A 86 -16.24 18.45 -0.40
CA TYR A 86 -15.85 17.15 0.14
C TYR A 86 -14.94 16.40 -0.83
N GLU A 87 -14.11 15.55 -0.26
CA GLU A 87 -13.42 14.49 -0.98
C GLU A 87 -13.54 13.17 -0.22
N LEU A 88 -13.69 12.09 -0.96
CA LEU A 88 -13.63 10.72 -0.48
C LEU A 88 -12.72 9.93 -1.41
N THR A 89 -11.66 9.36 -0.85
CA THR A 89 -10.74 8.49 -1.57
C THR A 89 -10.69 7.13 -0.90
N ILE A 90 -10.88 6.07 -1.68
CA ILE A 90 -10.66 4.70 -1.24
C ILE A 90 -9.52 4.16 -2.09
N PHE A 91 -8.43 3.77 -1.44
CA PHE A 91 -7.30 3.08 -2.07
C PHE A 91 -7.41 1.59 -1.77
N ARG A 92 -7.22 0.76 -2.79
CA ARG A 92 -6.98 -0.68 -2.63
C ARG A 92 -5.56 -1.01 -3.07
N PHE A 93 -4.85 -1.76 -2.24
CA PHE A 93 -3.56 -2.35 -2.57
C PHE A 93 -3.63 -3.87 -2.42
N ALA A 94 -3.29 -4.59 -3.48
CA ALA A 94 -3.10 -6.03 -3.40
C ALA A 94 -1.75 -6.32 -2.71
N LEU A 95 -1.80 -7.21 -1.73
CA LEU A 95 -0.65 -7.67 -0.95
C LEU A 95 0.05 -8.87 -1.59
N ALA A 96 -0.59 -9.52 -2.57
CA ALA A 96 -0.01 -10.60 -3.35
C ALA A 96 -0.68 -10.75 -4.74
N PRO A 97 0.05 -11.13 -5.79
CA PRO A 97 -0.47 -11.30 -7.17
C PRO A 97 -1.56 -12.36 -7.29
N PRO A 98 -2.48 -12.33 -8.26
CA PRO A 98 -3.61 -13.28 -8.34
C PRO A 98 -3.26 -14.76 -8.14
N ASP A 99 -2.13 -15.22 -8.69
CA ASP A 99 -1.67 -16.62 -8.62
C ASP A 99 -0.90 -16.97 -7.32
N GLY A 100 -0.83 -16.05 -6.36
CA GLY A 100 -0.06 -16.25 -5.13
C GLY A 100 -0.68 -17.31 -4.20
N THR A 101 0.17 -17.91 -3.35
CA THR A 101 -0.20 -19.03 -2.47
C THR A 101 -1.41 -18.74 -1.58
N VAL A 102 -2.24 -19.77 -1.38
CA VAL A 102 -3.36 -19.74 -0.43
C VAL A 102 -2.79 -19.70 0.99
N ARG A 103 -3.30 -18.78 1.80
CA ARG A 103 -2.89 -18.61 3.19
C ARG A 103 -3.89 -19.35 4.09
N ALA A 104 -3.41 -20.10 5.08
CA ALA A 104 -4.24 -20.97 5.92
C ALA A 104 -5.03 -20.22 7.02
N SER A 105 -4.69 -18.98 7.34
CA SER A 105 -5.34 -18.22 8.41
C SER A 105 -6.69 -17.65 7.97
N ALA A 106 -7.70 -17.73 8.83
CA ALA A 106 -8.99 -17.07 8.63
C ALA A 106 -8.90 -15.53 8.60
N TRP A 107 -7.82 -14.97 9.13
CA TRP A 107 -7.54 -13.53 9.12
C TRP A 107 -6.65 -13.10 7.95
N ALA A 108 -6.23 -14.04 7.08
CA ALA A 108 -5.39 -13.71 5.96
C ALA A 108 -6.19 -12.92 4.91
N THR A 109 -5.78 -11.68 4.68
CA THR A 109 -6.23 -10.87 3.55
C THR A 109 -5.13 -10.78 2.49
N ARG A 110 -5.54 -10.59 1.24
CA ARG A 110 -4.66 -10.25 0.12
C ARG A 110 -4.85 -8.81 -0.35
N GLN A 111 -5.68 -8.06 0.37
CA GLN A 111 -6.08 -6.72 0.02
C GLN A 111 -5.95 -5.83 1.26
N LEU A 112 -5.31 -4.70 1.09
CA LEU A 112 -5.30 -3.59 2.03
C LEU A 112 -6.22 -2.51 1.46
N TYR A 113 -7.10 -1.98 2.28
CA TYR A 113 -7.93 -0.83 1.95
C TYR A 113 -7.56 0.32 2.86
N MET A 114 -7.47 1.51 2.29
CA MET A 114 -7.30 2.76 3.02
C MET A 114 -8.36 3.76 2.57
N GLY A 115 -9.07 4.37 3.51
CA GLY A 115 -10.03 5.42 3.27
C GLY A 115 -9.49 6.77 3.72
N HIS A 116 -9.67 7.80 2.89
CA HIS A 116 -9.48 9.19 3.28
C HIS A 116 -10.78 9.94 2.98
N PHE A 117 -11.28 10.69 3.96
CA PHE A 117 -12.45 11.54 3.80
C PHE A 117 -12.16 12.92 4.38
N ALA A 118 -12.49 13.95 3.62
CA ALA A 118 -12.36 15.30 4.12
C ALA A 118 -13.55 16.18 3.75
N VAL A 119 -13.85 17.12 4.64
CA VAL A 119 -14.83 18.19 4.41
C VAL A 119 -14.13 19.53 4.59
N THR A 120 -14.36 20.44 3.66
CA THR A 120 -13.90 21.84 3.72
C THR A 120 -15.09 22.75 3.98
N ASP A 121 -15.12 23.43 5.12
CA ASP A 121 -16.06 24.52 5.38
C ASP A 121 -15.46 25.83 4.86
N VAL A 122 -16.06 26.37 3.81
CA VAL A 122 -15.55 27.57 3.13
C VAL A 122 -15.68 28.80 4.01
N ALA A 123 -16.86 29.00 4.61
CA ALA A 123 -17.14 30.18 5.43
C ALA A 123 -16.40 30.11 6.77
N GLY A 124 -16.36 28.92 7.38
CA GLY A 124 -15.61 28.65 8.60
C GLY A 124 -14.10 28.56 8.41
N ARG A 125 -13.61 28.56 7.15
CA ARG A 125 -12.19 28.42 6.78
C ARG A 125 -11.52 27.22 7.46
N ARG A 126 -12.23 26.10 7.54
CA ARG A 126 -11.79 24.91 8.29
C ARG A 126 -11.79 23.67 7.42
N PHE A 127 -10.73 22.90 7.54
CA PHE A 127 -10.55 21.60 6.89
C PHE A 127 -10.68 20.48 7.93
N PHE A 128 -11.48 19.47 7.63
CA PHE A 128 -11.77 18.34 8.50
C PHE A 128 -11.37 17.04 7.80
N PRO A 129 -10.11 16.60 7.91
CA PRO A 129 -9.65 15.32 7.35
C PRO A 129 -9.84 14.17 8.33
N PHE A 130 -10.02 12.97 7.79
CA PHE A 130 -10.00 11.71 8.51
C PHE A 130 -9.50 10.58 7.60
N GLU A 131 -8.67 9.68 8.14
CA GLU A 131 -8.11 8.55 7.39
C GLU A 131 -8.09 7.26 8.21
N ARG A 132 -8.18 6.11 7.55
CA ARG A 132 -8.12 4.78 8.16
C ARG A 132 -7.73 3.67 7.21
#